data_AF-A0A7C0YH41-F1
#
_entry.id   AF-A0A7C0YH41-F1
#
_cell.length_a   1.000
_cell.length_b   1.000
_cell.length_c   1.000
_cell.angle_alpha   90.00
_cell.angle_beta   90.00
_cell.angle_gamma   90.00
#
_symmetry.space_group_name_H-M   'P 1'
#
loop_
_entity.id
_entity.type
_entity.pdbx_description
1 polymer ?
#
loop_
_entity_poly.entity_id
_entity_poly.type
_entity_poly.pdbx_seq_one_letter_code
_entity_poly.pdbx_strand_id
1 'polypeptide(L)' 'MRQIAVYGKGGIGKSTTSQNVVACLSEAGYKCMIVGCDPKADATRLILHKKAQVTVMDLARERG' A
#
# COMPACT_ATOMS: atom_id res chain seq x y z
N MET A 1 -14.17 -0.25 -12.56
CA MET A 1 -13.10 -0.25 -11.54
C MET A 1 -11.90 -0.99 -12.13
N ARG A 2 -10.69 -0.41 -12.10
CA ARG A 2 -9.47 -1.09 -12.58
C ARG A 2 -8.76 -1.75 -11.39
N GLN A 3 -8.27 -2.98 -11.57
CA GLN A 3 -7.54 -3.74 -10.55
C GLN A 3 -6.12 -3.99 -11.04
N ILE A 4 -5.12 -3.62 -10.24
CA ILE A 4 -3.71 -3.66 -10.61
C ILE A 4 -2.93 -4.28 -9.44
N ALA A 5 -2.01 -5.20 -9.75
CA ALA A 5 -1.09 -5.78 -8.79
C ALA A 5 0.36 -5.50 -9.23
N VAL A 6 1.21 -5.11 -8.28
CA VAL A 6 2.62 -4.77 -8.54
C VAL A 6 3.52 -5.84 -7.93
N TYR A 7 4.27 -6.55 -8.78
CA TYR A 7 5.16 -7.65 -8.40
C TYR A 7 6.64 -7.30 -8.59
N GLY A 8 7.52 -8.12 -8.00
CA GLY A 8 8.97 -8.05 -8.19
C GLY A 8 9.77 -8.43 -6.93
N LYS A 9 11.09 -8.45 -7.04
CA LYS A 9 12.01 -8.83 -5.96
C LYS A 9 11.93 -7.86 -4.76
N GLY A 10 12.29 -8.34 -3.56
CA GLY A 10 12.49 -7.48 -2.39
C GLY A 10 13.60 -6.45 -2.64
N GLY A 11 13.45 -5.23 -2.11
CA GLY A 11 14.47 -4.18 -2.18
C GLY A 11 14.55 -3.36 -3.48
N ILE A 12 13.80 -3.69 -4.54
CA ILE A 12 13.86 -2.96 -5.83
C ILE A 12 13.01 -1.68 -5.88
N GLY A 13 12.40 -1.27 -4.76
CA GLY A 13 11.58 -0.06 -4.70
C GLY A 13 10.09 -0.21 -5.06
N LYS A 14 9.54 -1.44 -5.08
CA LYS A 14 8.10 -1.68 -5.41
C LYS A 14 7.12 -0.80 -4.63
N SER A 15 7.24 -0.77 -3.30
CA SER A 15 6.36 0.01 -2.43
C SER A 15 6.52 1.51 -2.70
N THR A 16 7.74 1.97 -3.02
CA THR A 16 8.00 3.38 -3.36
C THR A 16 7.33 3.74 -4.68
N THR A 17 7.53 2.94 -5.73
CA THR A 17 6.96 3.21 -7.05
C THR A 17 5.44 3.14 -7.04
N SER A 18 4.86 2.11 -6.42
CA SER A 18 3.40 1.95 -6.35
C SER A 18 2.71 3.10 -5.61
N GLN A 19 3.27 3.58 -4.50
CA GLN A 19 2.71 4.73 -3.77
C GLN A 19 2.76 6.02 -4.59
N ASN A 20 3.86 6.28 -5.31
CA ASN A 20 3.96 7.46 -6.17
C ASN A 20 2.99 7.38 -7.37
N VAL A 21 2.84 6.21 -7.99
CA VAL A 21 1.84 6.02 -9.06
C VAL A 21 0.43 6.31 -8.55
N VAL A 22 0.08 5.83 -7.35
CA VAL A 22 -1.23 6.09 -6.76
C VAL A 22 -1.41 7.56 -6.39
N ALA A 23 -0.37 8.23 -5.89
CA ALA A 23 -0.41 9.68 -5.66
C ALA A 23 -0.72 10.45 -6.95
N CYS A 24 0.00 10.17 -8.04
CA CYS A 24 -0.26 10.81 -9.34
C CYS A 24 -1.65 10.50 -9.89
N LEU A 25 -2.15 9.26 -9.73
CA LEU A 25 -3.52 8.92 -10.13
C LEU A 25 -4.56 9.67 -9.30
N SER A 26 -4.33 9.82 -8.00
CA SER A 26 -5.20 10.60 -7.12
C SER A 26 -5.20 12.08 -7.50
N GLU A 27 -4.04 12.65 -7.83
CA GLU A 27 -3.90 14.03 -8.33
C GLU A 27 -4.61 14.23 -9.68
N ALA A 28 -4.63 13.21 -10.53
CA ALA A 28 -5.38 13.20 -11.78
C ALA A 28 -6.90 12.99 -11.61
N GLY A 29 -7.41 13.00 -10.36
CA GLY A 29 -8.84 12.94 -10.05
C GLY A 29 -9.41 11.53 -9.93
N TYR A 30 -8.58 10.48 -9.97
CA TYR A 30 -9.05 9.12 -9.77
C TYR A 30 -9.21 8.76 -8.29
N LYS A 31 -10.29 8.07 -7.95
CA LYS A 31 -10.44 7.46 -6.62
C LYS A 31 -9.61 6.18 -6.56
N CYS A 32 -8.58 6.16 -5.70
CA CYS A 32 -7.64 5.05 -5.58
C CYS A 32 -7.70 4.39 -4.20
N MET A 33 -7.36 3.11 -4.15
CA MET A 33 -7.22 2.31 -2.93
C MET A 33 -5.94 1.48 -3.03
N ILE A 34 -5.16 1.45 -1.94
CA ILE A 34 -3.95 0.64 -1.83
C ILE A 34 -4.24 -0.52 -0.88
N VAL A 35 -3.92 -1.74 -1.31
CA VAL A 35 -3.90 -2.94 -0.45
C VAL A 35 -2.47 -3.45 -0.39
N GLY A 36 -1.88 -3.44 0.80
CA GLY A 36 -0.56 -4.02 1.03
C GLY A 36 -0.64 -5.53 1.17
N CYS A 37 0.02 -6.27 0.28
CA CYS A 37 0.09 -7.73 0.30
C CYS A 37 1.49 -8.29 0.61
N ASP A 38 2.47 -7.41 0.86
CA ASP A 38 3.84 -7.78 1.24
C ASP A 38 3.96 -7.78 2.78
N PRO A 39 4.58 -8.81 3.39
CA PRO A 39 4.66 -8.95 4.85
C PRO A 39 5.44 -7.81 5.53
N LYS A 40 6.20 -7.00 4.80
CA LYS A 40 6.87 -5.80 5.34
C LYS A 40 5.89 -4.75 5.86
N ALA A 41 4.63 -4.78 5.42
CA ALA A 41 3.55 -3.90 5.91
C ALA A 41 3.82 -2.38 5.79
N ASP A 42 4.64 -1.95 4.82
CA ASP A 42 5.00 -0.54 4.60
C ASP A 42 4.48 0.06 3.29
N ALA A 43 3.60 -0.67 2.60
CA ALA A 43 3.07 -0.30 1.28
C ALA A 43 2.19 0.98 1.27
N THR A 44 1.79 1.47 2.44
CA THR A 44 0.97 2.70 2.62
C THR A 44 1.69 3.80 3.41
N ARG A 45 2.94 3.56 3.84
CA ARG A 45 3.69 4.43 4.76
C ARG A 45 3.88 5.86 4.24
N LEU A 46 4.19 6.03 2.95
CA LEU A 46 4.43 7.34 2.34
C LEU A 46 3.13 8.12 2.15
N ILE A 47 2.02 7.42 1.87
CA ILE A 47 0.70 8.04 1.71
C ILE A 47 0.10 8.46 3.05
N LEU A 48 0.23 7.63 4.08
CA LEU A 48 -0.33 7.89 5.41
C LEU A 48 0.59 8.71 6.32
N HIS A 49 1.81 9.00 5.88
CA HIS A 49 2.86 9.63 6.68
C HIS A 49 3.05 8.97 8.07
N LYS A 50 2.88 7.64 8.14
CA LYS A 50 2.93 6.85 9.39
C LYS A 50 3.96 5.74 9.29
N LYS A 51 4.76 5.54 10.36
CA LYS A 51 5.80 4.49 10.41
C LYS A 51 5.23 3.08 10.22
N ALA A 52 4.13 2.76 10.90
CA ALA A 52 3.46 1.46 10.81
C ALA A 52 1.94 1.66 10.92
N GLN A 53 1.22 1.20 9.91
CA GLN A 53 -0.23 1.06 9.94
C GLN A 53 -0.57 -0.27 10.63
N VAL A 54 -1.67 -0.30 11.40
CA VAL A 54 -2.21 -1.56 11.95
C VAL A 54 -2.72 -2.40 10.77
N THR A 55 -2.24 -3.63 10.65
CA THR A 55 -2.64 -4.51 9.53
C THR A 55 -4.00 -5.14 9.80
N VAL A 56 -4.64 -5.65 8.74
CA VAL A 56 -5.87 -6.45 8.88
C VAL A 56 -5.62 -7.67 9.76
N MET A 57 -4.45 -8.30 9.65
CA MET A 57 -4.10 -9.47 10.46
C MET A 57 -3.89 -9.13 11.94
N ASP A 58 -3.39 -7.94 12.26
CA ASP A 58 -3.29 -7.47 13.64
C ASP A 58 -4.68 -7.29 14.25
N LEU A 59 -5.59 -6.62 13.53
CA LEU A 59 -6.98 -6.43 13.96
C LEU A 59 -7.74 -7.75 14.09
N ALA A 60 -7.50 -8.71 13.18
CA ALA A 60 -8.09 -10.03 13.26
C ALA A 60 -7.65 -10.72 14.56
N ARG A 61 -6.34 -10.73 14.85
CA ARG A 61 -5.77 -11.32 16.07
C ARG A 61 -6.33 -10.69 17.35
N GLU A 62 -6.58 -9.38 17.35
CA GLU A 62 -7.20 -8.70 18.49
C GLU A 62 -8.68 -9.07 18.69
N ARG A 63 -9.37 -9.52 17.64
CA ARG A 63 -10.82 -9.79 17.64
C ARG A 63 -11.19 -11.27 17.78
N GLY A 64 -10.26 -12.20 17.56
CA GLY A 64 -10.46 -13.65 17.70
C GLY A 64 -10.18 -14.42 16.42
#